data_AF-A0A2R6PUQ0-F1
#
_entry.id   AF-A0A2R6PUQ0-F1
#
_cell.length_a   1.000
_cell.length_b   1.000
_cell.length_c   1.000
_cell.angle_alpha   90.00
_cell.angle_beta   90.00
_cell.angle_gamma   90.00
#
_symmetry.space_group_name_H-M   'P 1'
#
loop_
_entity.id
_entity.type
_entity.pdbx_description
1 polymer ?
#
loop_
_entity_poly.entity_id
_entity_poly.type
_entity_poly.pdbx_seq_one_letter_code
_entity_poly.pdbx_strand_id
1 'polypeptide(L)'
;MEEKSTQELAMEGQKHLEATIEAAFQILSSMNDELCNPTLWSTTPSTANPNGSNTSAMSNGHHHTSHSGDASSDSAHHFEMGGGALDEARLRYKSSVAVLRSVLAAIPNSHKAKSYDASSTISSSVSPADQSEIEKLDERASVLRQELAHRNKHLKLLIDQLRNLITDISTWQSPCSV
;
A
#
# COMPACT_ATOMS: atom_id res chain seq x y z
N MET A 1 -6.71 32.41 1.15
CA MET A 1 -6.31 30.99 1.30
C MET A 1 -7.26 30.24 0.38
N GLU A 2 -6.73 29.61 -0.68
CA GLU A 2 -7.54 29.09 -1.78
C GLU A 2 -8.21 27.77 -1.37
N GLU A 3 -9.53 27.67 -1.49
CA GLU A 3 -10.28 26.49 -1.06
C GLU A 3 -10.15 25.35 -2.08
N LYS A 4 -9.11 24.52 -1.89
CA LYS A 4 -8.79 23.37 -2.73
C LYS A 4 -10.00 22.45 -2.88
N SER A 5 -10.40 22.15 -4.12
CA SER A 5 -11.62 21.39 -4.42
C SER A 5 -11.55 19.96 -3.88
N THR A 6 -12.67 19.34 -3.50
CA THR A 6 -12.69 17.93 -3.03
C THR A 6 -12.06 16.97 -4.05
N GLN A 7 -12.28 17.20 -5.36
CA GLN A 7 -11.64 16.40 -6.43
C GLN A 7 -10.11 16.59 -6.44
N GLU A 8 -9.64 17.80 -6.18
CA GLU A 8 -8.22 18.15 -6.18
C GLU A 8 -7.51 17.62 -4.93
N LEU A 9 -8.19 17.65 -3.77
CA LEU A 9 -7.77 16.95 -2.56
C LEU A 9 -7.71 15.43 -2.77
N ALA A 10 -8.66 14.84 -3.50
CA ALA A 10 -8.62 13.42 -3.82
C ALA A 10 -7.42 13.04 -4.72
N MET A 11 -7.14 13.83 -5.77
CA MET A 11 -5.97 13.62 -6.63
C MET A 11 -4.65 13.79 -5.89
N GLU A 12 -4.52 14.83 -5.04
CA GLU A 12 -3.34 15.03 -4.20
C GLU A 12 -3.19 13.89 -3.17
N GLY A 13 -4.31 13.40 -2.62
CA GLY A 13 -4.34 12.25 -1.71
C GLY A 13 -3.83 10.97 -2.38
N GLN A 14 -4.24 10.69 -3.63
CA GLN A 14 -3.72 9.57 -4.40
C GLN A 14 -2.20 9.69 -4.61
N LYS A 15 -1.73 10.86 -5.06
CA LYS A 15 -0.30 11.13 -5.27
C LYS A 15 0.54 10.95 -4.00
N HIS A 16 0.04 11.39 -2.84
CA HIS A 16 0.71 11.15 -1.55
C HIS A 16 0.61 9.71 -1.06
N LEU A 17 -0.42 8.96 -1.44
CA LEU A 17 -0.49 7.52 -1.20
C LEU A 17 0.61 6.79 -2.00
N GLU A 18 0.75 7.09 -3.29
CA GLU A 18 1.79 6.54 -4.16
C GLU A 18 3.19 6.85 -3.63
N ALA A 19 3.48 8.11 -3.29
CA ALA A 19 4.76 8.51 -2.69
C ALA A 19 5.03 7.86 -1.31
N THR A 20 3.97 7.58 -0.53
CA THR A 20 4.09 6.85 0.74
C THR A 20 4.47 5.39 0.51
N ILE A 21 3.88 4.75 -0.50
CA ILE A 21 4.18 3.38 -0.91
C ILE A 21 5.62 3.28 -1.43
N GLU A 22 6.05 4.21 -2.29
CA GLU A 22 7.41 4.25 -2.81
C GLU A 22 8.45 4.42 -1.69
N ALA A 23 8.23 5.36 -0.75
CA ALA A 23 9.12 5.54 0.39
C ALA A 23 9.17 4.31 1.30
N ALA A 24 8.05 3.59 1.46
CA ALA A 24 8.02 2.32 2.20
C ALA A 24 8.83 1.21 1.50
N PHE A 25 8.76 1.12 0.17
CA PHE A 25 9.63 0.23 -0.60
C PHE A 25 11.11 0.63 -0.48
N GLN A 26 11.45 1.92 -0.54
CA GLN A 26 12.82 2.39 -0.34
C GLN A 26 13.36 2.01 1.06
N ILE A 27 12.55 2.13 2.13
CA ILE A 27 12.92 1.63 3.48
C ILE A 27 13.25 0.14 3.44
N LEU A 28 12.37 -0.68 2.86
CA LEU A 28 12.56 -2.14 2.82
C LEU A 28 13.80 -2.53 2.00
N SER A 29 14.03 -1.87 0.86
CA SER A 29 15.22 -2.10 0.03
C SER A 29 16.49 -1.67 0.75
N SER A 30 16.55 -0.47 1.34
CA SER A 30 17.73 -0.02 2.09
C SER A 30 18.01 -0.89 3.31
N MET A 31 16.97 -1.33 4.04
CA MET A 31 17.13 -2.34 5.10
C MET A 31 17.68 -3.65 4.56
N ASN A 32 17.20 -4.13 3.41
CA ASN A 32 17.72 -5.34 2.78
C ASN A 32 19.18 -5.18 2.36
N ASP A 33 19.57 -4.04 1.78
CA ASP A 33 20.94 -3.77 1.34
C ASP A 33 21.90 -3.68 2.54
N GLU A 34 21.49 -3.01 3.61
CA GLU A 34 22.21 -2.98 4.90
C GLU A 34 22.29 -4.38 5.55
N LEU A 35 21.26 -5.22 5.39
CA LEU A 35 21.21 -6.61 5.88
C LEU A 35 21.85 -7.64 4.93
N CYS A 36 22.26 -7.25 3.72
CA CYS A 36 22.90 -8.11 2.73
C CYS A 36 24.36 -7.73 2.43
N ASN A 37 24.89 -6.62 2.96
CA ASN A 37 26.25 -6.14 2.72
C ASN A 37 27.30 -6.75 3.69
N PRO A 38 28.16 -7.69 3.25
CA PRO A 38 29.15 -8.36 4.11
C PRO A 38 30.15 -7.43 4.79
N THR A 39 30.39 -6.24 4.22
CA THR A 39 31.36 -5.28 4.77
C THR A 39 30.89 -4.65 6.09
N LEU A 40 29.59 -4.62 6.37
CA LEU A 40 29.04 -4.01 7.58
C LEU A 40 29.17 -4.88 8.84
N TRP A 41 29.39 -6.19 8.67
CA TRP A 41 29.61 -7.14 9.79
C TRP A 41 30.97 -7.82 9.73
N SER A 42 31.80 -7.50 8.74
CA SER A 42 33.21 -7.91 8.68
C SER A 42 34.03 -7.13 9.70
N THR A 43 33.82 -7.42 10.98
CA THR A 43 34.69 -6.96 12.06
C THR A 43 36.04 -7.68 11.93
N THR A 44 36.97 -7.11 11.17
CA THR A 44 38.37 -7.53 11.20
C THR A 44 38.97 -7.06 12.53
N PRO A 45 39.33 -7.96 13.47
CA PRO A 45 40.10 -7.56 14.64
C PRO A 45 41.52 -7.27 14.19
N SER A 46 41.81 -6.00 13.91
CA SER A 46 43.18 -5.51 13.75
C SER A 46 43.88 -5.49 15.12
N THR A 47 44.20 -6.68 15.63
CA THR A 47 45.07 -6.84 16.80
C THR A 47 46.45 -6.32 16.41
N ALA A 48 46.77 -5.11 16.85
CA ALA A 48 48.08 -4.51 16.68
C ALA A 48 49.12 -5.24 17.54
N ASN A 49 49.72 -6.30 17.00
CA ASN A 49 50.92 -6.91 17.57
C ASN A 49 52.17 -6.30 16.92
N PRO A 50 52.94 -5.45 17.63
CA PRO A 50 54.28 -5.09 17.19
C PRO A 50 55.24 -6.26 17.42
N ASN A 51 56.33 -6.29 16.62
CA ASN A 51 57.54 -7.11 16.79
C ASN A 51 57.45 -8.60 16.35
N GLY A 52 58.01 -8.92 15.17
CA GLY A 52 58.19 -10.31 14.68
C GLY A 52 58.66 -10.39 13.23
N SER A 53 59.98 -10.53 13.03
CA SER A 53 60.68 -10.49 11.74
C SER A 53 60.30 -11.59 10.72
N ASN A 54 60.44 -11.28 9.42
CA ASN A 54 60.75 -12.19 8.28
C ASN A 54 59.59 -13.10 7.77
N THR A 55 59.38 -13.35 6.46
CA THR A 55 60.14 -13.02 5.24
C THR A 55 59.27 -13.07 3.97
N SER A 56 59.66 -12.28 2.95
CA SER A 56 59.49 -12.50 1.49
C SER A 56 58.10 -12.74 0.86
N ALA A 57 57.57 -11.69 0.20
CA ALA A 57 57.23 -11.71 -1.24
C ALA A 57 57.31 -10.27 -1.80
N MET A 58 57.70 -10.08 -3.07
CA MET A 58 58.17 -8.77 -3.59
C MET A 58 57.30 -8.22 -4.73
N SER A 59 56.90 -6.94 -4.64
CA SER A 59 56.87 -5.91 -5.71
C SER A 59 56.08 -4.69 -5.18
N ASN A 60 56.71 -3.56 -4.81
CA ASN A 60 57.27 -2.51 -5.68
C ASN A 60 56.17 -1.82 -6.52
N GLY A 61 55.69 -0.60 -6.28
CA GLY A 61 56.06 0.58 -5.47
C GLY A 61 55.00 1.68 -5.82
N HIS A 62 55.07 2.99 -5.61
CA HIS A 62 56.00 3.96 -5.00
C HIS A 62 55.30 5.35 -5.19
N HIS A 63 55.24 6.36 -4.30
CA HIS A 63 55.57 6.61 -2.89
C HIS A 63 55.04 8.05 -2.53
N HIS A 64 55.42 8.68 -1.39
CA HIS A 64 55.25 10.13 -1.04
C HIS A 64 53.83 10.64 -0.64
N THR A 65 53.61 11.52 0.37
CA THR A 65 54.45 12.12 1.44
C THR A 65 53.68 12.32 2.75
N SER A 66 54.42 12.46 3.85
CA SER A 66 53.99 12.75 5.24
C SER A 66 53.18 14.04 5.48
N HIS A 67 52.29 14.00 6.48
CA HIS A 67 52.18 15.07 7.49
C HIS A 67 51.87 14.47 8.86
N SER A 68 52.77 14.67 9.83
CA SER A 68 52.51 14.37 11.24
C SER A 68 51.82 15.55 11.92
N GLY A 69 50.74 15.27 12.66
CA GLY A 69 50.10 16.20 13.58
C GLY A 69 49.56 15.41 14.77
N ASP A 70 50.25 15.52 15.91
CA ASP A 70 49.85 14.91 17.18
C ASP A 70 48.84 15.82 17.89
N ALA A 71 47.67 15.28 18.22
CA ALA A 71 46.68 15.91 19.11
C ALA A 71 45.80 14.83 19.74
N SER A 72 46.26 14.26 20.85
CA SER A 72 45.46 13.37 21.70
C SER A 72 44.33 14.12 22.43
N SER A 73 43.07 13.75 22.15
CA SER A 73 41.88 13.98 22.99
C SER A 73 40.76 13.09 22.42
N ASP A 74 40.60 11.87 22.92
CA ASP A 74 39.72 11.50 24.04
C ASP A 74 38.21 11.55 23.71
N SER A 75 37.55 10.42 23.96
CA SER A 75 36.12 10.23 24.25
C SER A 75 35.08 11.04 23.46
N ALA A 76 34.99 10.81 22.16
CA ALA A 76 33.72 10.40 21.55
C ALA A 76 33.94 9.73 20.19
N HIS A 77 33.61 8.44 20.08
CA HIS A 77 33.10 7.93 18.80
C HIS A 77 31.74 8.59 18.60
N HIS A 78 31.75 9.76 17.99
CA HIS A 78 30.54 10.38 17.48
C HIS A 78 29.94 9.39 16.48
N PHE A 79 28.84 8.76 16.87
CA PHE A 79 27.88 8.23 15.91
C PHE A 79 27.35 9.45 15.14
N GLU A 80 28.11 9.86 14.12
CA GLU A 80 27.89 11.06 13.32
C GLU A 80 26.71 10.82 12.37
N MET A 81 25.54 10.83 13.00
CA MET A 81 24.22 11.18 12.50
C MET A 81 24.28 11.98 11.19
N GLY A 82 24.16 11.30 10.05
CA GLY A 82 24.43 11.91 8.73
C GLY A 82 23.47 11.53 7.59
N GLY A 83 22.41 10.75 7.86
CA GLY A 83 21.36 10.46 6.87
C GLY A 83 21.77 9.44 5.79
N GLY A 84 21.81 8.16 6.15
CA GLY A 84 21.89 7.07 5.18
C GLY A 84 20.61 6.96 4.32
N ALA A 85 20.65 6.15 3.25
CA ALA A 85 19.50 5.93 2.38
C ALA A 85 18.24 5.47 3.14
N LEU A 86 18.42 4.65 4.18
CA LEU A 86 17.37 4.22 5.10
C LEU A 86 16.74 5.37 5.91
N ASP A 87 17.54 6.29 6.45
CA ASP A 87 17.02 7.42 7.22
C ASP A 87 16.33 8.46 6.34
N GLU A 88 16.84 8.68 5.12
CA GLU A 88 16.18 9.53 4.14
C GLU A 88 14.86 8.92 3.65
N ALA A 89 14.81 7.60 3.37
CA ALA A 89 13.57 6.90 3.04
C ALA A 89 12.56 6.96 4.21
N ARG A 90 13.03 6.82 5.45
CA ARG A 90 12.24 7.00 6.68
C ARG A 90 11.72 8.42 6.82
N LEU A 91 12.51 9.45 6.50
CA LEU A 91 12.10 10.84 6.52
C LEU A 91 11.01 11.12 5.47
N ARG A 92 11.21 10.67 4.23
CA ARG A 92 10.23 10.77 3.13
C ARG A 92 8.92 10.07 3.47
N TYR A 93 8.97 8.85 4.02
CA TYR A 93 7.79 8.12 4.48
C TYR A 93 7.03 8.92 5.54
N LYS A 94 7.71 9.40 6.59
CA LYS A 94 7.09 10.23 7.64
C LYS A 94 6.46 11.51 7.08
N SER A 95 7.15 12.18 6.17
CA SER A 95 6.67 13.41 5.51
C SER A 95 5.42 13.13 4.66
N SER A 96 5.49 12.17 3.74
CA SER A 96 4.40 11.80 2.84
C SER A 96 3.15 11.35 3.61
N VAL A 97 3.33 10.54 4.67
CA VAL A 97 2.23 10.13 5.56
C VAL A 97 1.61 11.32 6.31
N ALA A 98 2.42 12.30 6.74
CA ALA A 98 1.90 13.50 7.41
C ALA A 98 1.04 14.35 6.44
N VAL A 99 1.49 14.52 5.20
CA VAL A 99 0.70 15.26 4.18
C VAL A 99 -0.55 14.47 3.78
N LEU A 100 -0.46 13.15 3.59
CA LEU A 100 -1.62 12.30 3.31
C LEU A 100 -2.69 12.39 4.42
N ARG A 101 -2.28 12.37 5.70
CA ARG A 101 -3.19 12.58 6.83
C ARG A 101 -3.82 13.97 6.83
N SER A 102 -3.06 15.01 6.47
CA SER A 102 -3.57 16.38 6.32
C SER A 102 -4.65 16.46 5.23
N VAL A 103 -4.40 15.87 4.05
CA VAL A 103 -5.36 15.80 2.95
C VAL A 103 -6.64 15.03 3.35
N LEU A 104 -6.48 13.86 3.99
CA LEU A 104 -7.63 13.08 4.49
C LEU A 104 -8.45 13.84 5.55
N ALA A 105 -7.82 14.66 6.39
CA ALA A 105 -8.50 15.53 7.34
C ALA A 105 -9.14 16.76 6.67
N ALA A 106 -8.64 17.20 5.51
CA ALA A 106 -9.19 18.31 4.75
C ALA A 106 -10.46 17.93 3.96
N ILE A 107 -10.55 16.70 3.44
CA ILE A 107 -11.69 16.23 2.62
C ILE A 107 -13.06 16.42 3.32
N PRO A 108 -13.29 16.04 4.60
CA PRO A 108 -14.55 16.32 5.29
C PRO A 108 -14.85 17.82 5.46
N ASN A 109 -13.82 18.66 5.43
CA ASN A 109 -13.93 20.10 5.64
C ASN A 109 -14.13 20.89 4.34
N SER A 110 -13.66 20.40 3.18
CA SER A 110 -13.96 21.03 1.88
C SER A 110 -15.46 20.97 1.55
N HIS A 111 -16.17 19.94 2.02
CA HIS A 111 -17.64 19.89 1.98
C HIS A 111 -18.31 20.95 2.88
N LYS A 112 -17.69 21.32 4.01
CA LYS A 112 -18.22 22.34 4.94
C LYS A 112 -17.90 23.77 4.50
N ALA A 113 -16.71 24.02 3.97
CA ALA A 113 -16.35 25.32 3.43
C ALA A 113 -17.31 25.71 2.28
N LYS A 114 -17.57 24.76 1.37
CA LYS A 114 -18.59 24.90 0.33
C LYS A 114 -20.05 24.95 0.83
N SER A 115 -20.30 24.92 2.13
CA SER A 115 -21.65 25.06 2.73
C SER A 115 -21.93 26.42 3.38
N TYR A 116 -20.90 27.21 3.76
CA TYR A 116 -21.15 28.51 4.42
C TYR A 116 -21.55 29.61 3.43
N ASP A 117 -21.11 29.51 2.17
CA ASP A 117 -21.60 30.33 1.05
C ASP A 117 -22.76 29.66 0.29
N ALA A 118 -23.05 28.38 0.58
CA ALA A 118 -24.16 27.63 -0.01
C ALA A 118 -25.29 27.38 1.00
N SER A 119 -25.80 28.46 1.60
CA SER A 119 -27.07 28.47 2.35
C SER A 119 -28.31 28.31 1.44
N SER A 120 -28.26 27.37 0.48
CA SER A 120 -29.39 26.85 -0.30
C SER A 120 -28.99 25.61 -1.13
N THR A 121 -28.55 24.53 -0.48
CA THR A 121 -28.98 23.13 -0.80
C THR A 121 -28.32 22.13 0.15
N ILE A 122 -28.96 21.88 1.31
CA ILE A 122 -28.77 20.61 2.03
C ILE A 122 -29.59 19.55 1.28
N SER A 123 -29.05 19.13 0.14
CA SER A 123 -29.45 17.98 -0.65
C SER A 123 -28.28 17.66 -1.56
N SER A 124 -27.76 16.43 -1.49
CA SER A 124 -26.71 15.95 -2.40
C SER A 124 -27.14 16.18 -3.85
N SER A 125 -26.59 17.22 -4.50
CA SER A 125 -26.91 17.54 -5.89
C SER A 125 -26.20 16.57 -6.84
N VAL A 126 -26.69 15.34 -6.84
CA VAL A 126 -26.63 14.48 -8.02
C VAL A 126 -27.15 15.32 -9.19
N SER A 127 -26.38 15.44 -10.28
CA SER A 127 -26.83 16.23 -11.44
C SER A 127 -28.18 15.67 -11.92
N PRO A 128 -29.14 16.49 -12.40
CA PRO A 128 -30.40 15.96 -12.93
C PRO A 128 -30.20 14.91 -14.04
N ALA A 129 -29.06 14.96 -14.75
CA ALA A 129 -28.63 13.89 -15.64
C ALA A 129 -28.34 12.59 -14.88
N ASP A 130 -27.36 12.60 -13.97
CA ASP A 130 -26.93 11.46 -13.15
C ASP A 130 -28.09 10.87 -12.33
N GLN A 131 -29.01 11.70 -11.82
CA GLN A 131 -30.16 11.26 -11.04
C GLN A 131 -31.14 10.45 -11.89
N SER A 132 -31.33 10.84 -13.15
CA SER A 132 -32.13 10.09 -14.12
C SER A 132 -31.45 8.80 -14.59
N GLU A 133 -30.11 8.73 -14.53
CA GLU A 133 -29.36 7.51 -14.83
C GLU A 133 -29.46 6.51 -13.67
N ILE A 134 -29.31 6.98 -12.42
CA ILE A 134 -29.48 6.18 -11.21
C ILE A 134 -30.90 5.56 -11.15
N GLU A 135 -31.93 6.34 -11.48
CA GLU A 135 -33.32 5.86 -11.53
C GLU A 135 -33.50 4.74 -12.58
N LYS A 136 -32.98 4.93 -13.81
CA LYS A 136 -33.01 3.90 -14.87
C LYS A 136 -32.22 2.64 -14.49
N LEU A 137 -31.10 2.80 -13.77
CA LEU A 137 -30.30 1.68 -13.30
C LEU A 137 -31.03 0.88 -12.22
N ASP A 138 -31.73 1.51 -11.28
CA ASP A 138 -32.53 0.79 -10.28
C ASP A 138 -33.80 0.17 -10.87
N GLU A 139 -34.46 0.82 -11.85
CA GLU A 139 -35.56 0.19 -12.60
C GLU A 139 -35.07 -1.07 -13.33
N ARG A 140 -33.95 -0.98 -14.06
CA ARG A 140 -33.33 -2.13 -14.73
C ARG A 140 -32.93 -3.23 -13.73
N ALA A 141 -32.36 -2.86 -12.58
CA ALA A 141 -32.03 -3.81 -11.53
C ALA A 141 -33.29 -4.47 -10.95
N SER A 142 -34.39 -3.74 -10.82
CA SER A 142 -35.69 -4.25 -10.35
C SER A 142 -36.31 -5.23 -11.34
N VAL A 143 -36.28 -4.94 -12.65
CA VAL A 143 -36.71 -5.87 -13.71
C VAL A 143 -35.87 -7.14 -13.69
N LEU A 144 -34.53 -7.03 -13.58
CA LEU A 144 -33.63 -8.19 -13.50
C LEU A 144 -33.88 -9.04 -12.24
N ARG A 145 -34.11 -8.40 -11.08
CA ARG A 145 -34.50 -9.09 -9.83
C ARG A 145 -35.82 -9.86 -10.01
N GLN A 146 -36.81 -9.27 -10.68
CA GLN A 146 -38.10 -9.90 -10.95
C GLN A 146 -37.98 -11.07 -11.93
N GLU A 147 -37.21 -10.92 -13.02
CA GLU A 147 -36.97 -12.02 -13.96
C GLU A 147 -36.24 -13.18 -13.26
N LEU A 148 -35.18 -12.91 -12.49
CA LEU A 148 -34.45 -13.93 -11.76
C LEU A 148 -35.37 -14.71 -10.80
N ALA A 149 -36.26 -14.03 -10.08
CA ALA A 149 -37.26 -14.68 -9.22
C ALA A 149 -38.24 -15.55 -10.03
N HIS A 150 -38.70 -15.07 -11.20
CA HIS A 150 -39.56 -15.84 -12.10
C HIS A 150 -38.87 -17.09 -12.67
N ARG A 151 -37.64 -16.96 -13.16
CA ARG A 151 -36.81 -18.08 -13.67
C ARG A 151 -36.56 -19.12 -12.58
N ASN A 152 -36.23 -18.70 -11.36
CA ASN A 152 -36.07 -19.61 -10.21
C ASN A 152 -37.37 -20.35 -9.86
N LYS A 153 -38.53 -19.69 -9.93
CA LYS A 153 -39.83 -20.35 -9.72
C LYS A 153 -40.10 -21.42 -10.78
N HIS A 154 -39.76 -21.15 -12.04
CA HIS A 154 -39.89 -22.13 -13.13
C HIS A 154 -38.92 -23.32 -12.98
N LEU A 155 -37.66 -23.07 -12.63
CA LEU A 155 -36.69 -24.14 -12.33
C LEU A 155 -37.15 -25.02 -11.17
N LYS A 156 -37.71 -24.43 -10.10
CA LYS A 156 -38.28 -25.20 -9.00
C LYS A 156 -39.42 -26.11 -9.45
N LEU A 157 -40.34 -25.61 -10.28
CA LEU A 157 -41.43 -26.42 -10.86
C LEU A 157 -40.88 -27.63 -11.65
N LEU A 158 -39.89 -27.41 -12.52
CA LEU A 158 -39.25 -28.47 -13.31
C LEU A 158 -38.55 -29.51 -12.43
N ILE A 159 -37.86 -29.06 -11.37
CA ILE A 159 -37.20 -29.94 -10.39
C ILE A 159 -38.24 -30.79 -9.64
N ASP A 160 -39.35 -30.20 -9.20
CA ASP A 160 -40.39 -30.91 -8.48
C ASP A 160 -41.16 -31.89 -9.40
N GLN A 161 -41.38 -31.53 -10.68
CA GLN A 161 -41.90 -32.45 -11.70
C GLN A 161 -40.95 -33.64 -11.95
N LEU A 162 -39.64 -33.39 -12.07
CA LEU A 162 -38.64 -34.45 -12.26
C LEU A 162 -38.57 -35.39 -11.04
N ARG A 163 -38.65 -34.86 -9.82
CA ARG A 163 -38.68 -35.64 -8.58
C ARG A 163 -39.91 -36.55 -8.50
N ASN A 164 -41.08 -36.04 -8.87
CA ASN A 164 -42.30 -36.83 -8.94
C ASN A 164 -42.16 -37.95 -9.96
N LEU A 165 -41.68 -37.66 -11.17
CA LEU A 165 -41.46 -38.66 -12.21
C LEU A 165 -40.46 -39.76 -11.78
N ILE A 166 -39.37 -39.39 -11.10
CA ILE A 166 -38.41 -40.36 -10.53
C ILE A 166 -39.08 -41.23 -9.46
N THR A 167 -39.93 -40.64 -8.62
CA THR A 167 -40.68 -41.35 -7.59
C THR A 167 -41.66 -42.34 -8.22
N ASP A 168 -42.45 -41.90 -9.21
CA ASP A 168 -43.36 -42.74 -9.97
C ASP A 168 -42.60 -43.92 -10.60
N ILE A 169 -41.54 -43.66 -11.38
CA ILE A 169 -40.68 -44.70 -11.99
C ILE A 169 -40.16 -45.70 -10.94
N SER A 170 -39.75 -45.21 -9.76
CA SER A 170 -39.27 -46.07 -8.68
C SER A 170 -40.35 -47.01 -8.15
N THR A 171 -41.63 -46.61 -8.15
CA THR A 171 -42.74 -47.52 -7.79
C THR A 171 -42.95 -48.64 -8.82
N TRP A 172 -42.76 -48.37 -10.12
CA TRP A 172 -42.83 -49.38 -11.18
C TRP A 172 -41.60 -50.31 -11.20
N GLN A 173 -40.47 -49.87 -10.66
CA GLN A 173 -39.22 -50.64 -10.58
C GLN A 173 -39.05 -51.44 -9.29
N SER A 174 -39.95 -51.29 -8.31
CA SER A 174 -39.97 -52.18 -7.14
C SER A 174 -40.23 -53.62 -7.61
N PRO A 175 -39.35 -54.59 -7.30
CA PRO A 175 -39.62 -55.99 -7.62
C PRO A 175 -40.92 -56.42 -6.92
N CYS A 176 -41.85 -56.99 -7.69
CA CYS A 176 -42.93 -57.76 -7.09
C CYS A 176 -42.29 -58.98 -6.43
N SER A 177 -42.18 -59.00 -5.11
CA SER A 177 -41.81 -60.20 -4.37
C SER A 177 -42.88 -61.26 -4.59
N VAL A 178 -42.51 -62.29 -5.36
CA VAL A 178 -43.23 -63.55 -5.53
C VAL A 178 -42.84 -64.55 -4.44
#